data_AF-A0A3B9BHD8-F1
#
_entry.id   AF-A0A3B9BHD8-F1
#
_cell.length_a   1.000
_cell.length_b   1.000
_cell.length_c   1.000
_cell.angle_alpha   90.00
_cell.angle_beta   90.00
_cell.angle_gamma   90.00
#
_symmetry.space_group_name_H-M   'P 1'
#
loop_
_entity.id
_entity.type
_entity.pdbx_description
1 polymer ?
#
loop_
_entity_poly.entity_id
_entity_poly.type
_entity_poly.pdbx_seq_one_letter_code
_entity_poly.pdbx_strand_id
1 'polypeptide(L)'
;MAKNVYSYDEIMAEHDYAQPHEVMGKLLHGGFDAEGNYISPRMLHRGPAVAQWASNLEARGGKLIDASQKLLKRDNYPNHAQQKFLLQHGLGKTLWDSLTLTGIIEGRGKVFSDVVGPDFQEFFVEDISELAVGHLNKGLHHAHGRDEGGMDNSDIGAHDEMWFVVRDLLFGKDAYAIPTAPEEIGRPEMGRLFPQISKTLEEFLLIYMNILMVEVRAEKMFSFCCELFRDPEMFTDRRDIAEQAAQMVERIR
;
A
#
# COMPACT_ATOMS: atom_id res chain seq x y z
N MET A 1 -17.80 -5.67 -25.86
CA MET A 1 -16.62 -4.80 -25.69
C MET A 1 -16.29 -4.76 -24.21
N ALA A 2 -15.01 -4.78 -23.85
CA ALA A 2 -14.63 -4.66 -22.44
C ALA A 2 -14.96 -3.24 -21.93
N LYS A 3 -15.35 -3.13 -20.66
CA LYS A 3 -15.67 -1.83 -20.03
C LYS A 3 -14.37 -1.11 -19.68
N ASN A 4 -14.21 0.12 -20.16
CA ASN A 4 -13.00 0.92 -19.96
C ASN A 4 -13.21 2.13 -19.03
N VAL A 5 -14.46 2.53 -18.83
CA VAL A 5 -14.85 3.69 -18.03
C VAL A 5 -15.62 3.20 -16.82
N TYR A 6 -15.12 3.54 -15.63
CA TYR A 6 -15.66 3.11 -14.35
C TYR A 6 -16.16 4.33 -13.57
N SER A 7 -17.31 4.16 -12.94
CA SER A 7 -17.85 5.16 -12.02
C SER A 7 -17.16 5.10 -10.66
N TYR A 8 -17.41 6.11 -9.82
CA TYR A 8 -16.95 6.13 -8.44
C TYR A 8 -17.43 4.91 -7.65
N ASP A 9 -18.73 4.60 -7.71
CA ASP A 9 -19.30 3.45 -6.99
C ASP A 9 -18.64 2.14 -7.42
N GLU A 10 -18.28 2.02 -8.70
CA GLU A 10 -17.59 0.82 -9.19
C GLU A 10 -16.14 0.73 -8.71
N ILE A 11 -15.41 1.85 -8.69
CA ILE A 11 -14.04 1.87 -8.15
C ILE A 11 -14.03 1.54 -6.66
N MET A 12 -15.06 1.98 -5.93
CA MET A 12 -15.20 1.77 -4.49
C MET A 12 -15.92 0.46 -4.12
N ALA A 13 -16.32 -0.35 -5.10
CA ALA A 13 -17.13 -1.55 -4.84
C ALA A 13 -16.31 -2.66 -4.18
N GLU A 14 -16.84 -3.18 -3.07
CA GLU A 14 -16.33 -4.36 -2.39
C GLU A 14 -16.87 -5.65 -3.00
N HIS A 15 -16.17 -6.77 -2.76
CA HIS A 15 -16.72 -8.09 -3.06
C HIS A 15 -17.70 -8.52 -1.97
N ASP A 16 -18.61 -9.43 -2.31
CA ASP A 16 -19.40 -10.16 -1.34
C ASP A 16 -18.52 -11.23 -0.68
N TYR A 17 -17.81 -10.84 0.38
CA TYR A 17 -16.93 -11.75 1.12
C TYR A 17 -17.73 -12.87 1.79
N ALA A 18 -17.27 -14.12 1.66
CA ALA A 18 -17.83 -15.26 2.36
C ALA A 18 -17.48 -15.23 3.86
N GLN A 19 -16.31 -14.68 4.20
CA GLN A 19 -15.89 -14.44 5.58
C GLN A 19 -15.20 -13.08 5.70
N PRO A 20 -15.42 -12.34 6.80
CA PRO A 20 -14.71 -11.09 7.06
C PRO A 20 -13.23 -11.33 7.35
N HIS A 21 -12.40 -10.32 7.10
CA HIS A 21 -11.02 -10.33 7.56
C HIS A 21 -10.94 -9.91 9.02
N GLU A 22 -10.89 -10.87 9.94
CA GLU A 22 -10.78 -10.60 11.39
C GLU A 22 -9.54 -11.27 11.99
N VAL A 23 -8.70 -10.48 12.66
CA VAL A 23 -7.50 -10.98 13.35
C VAL A 23 -7.33 -10.25 14.68
N MET A 24 -7.03 -10.99 15.75
CA MET A 24 -6.94 -10.43 17.12
C MET A 24 -8.20 -9.65 17.57
N GLY A 25 -9.39 -10.06 17.10
CA GLY A 25 -10.65 -9.39 17.41
C GLY A 25 -10.82 -8.03 16.71
N LYS A 26 -9.97 -7.73 15.71
CA LYS A 26 -10.05 -6.53 14.88
C LYS A 26 -10.59 -6.90 13.51
N LEU A 27 -11.66 -6.22 13.11
CA LEU A 27 -12.17 -6.28 11.75
C LEU A 27 -11.28 -5.39 10.86
N LEU A 28 -10.79 -5.95 9.76
CA LEU A 28 -9.85 -5.34 8.84
C LEU A 28 -10.45 -5.35 7.44
N HIS A 29 -10.01 -4.45 6.58
CA HIS A 29 -10.53 -4.36 5.21
C HIS A 29 -10.14 -5.59 4.38
N GLY A 30 -10.89 -5.81 3.29
CA GLY A 30 -10.84 -7.07 2.56
C GLY A 30 -11.66 -8.17 3.22
N GLY A 31 -11.48 -9.39 2.73
CA GLY A 31 -12.19 -10.56 3.25
C GLY A 31 -11.75 -11.82 2.54
N PHE A 32 -12.51 -12.90 2.70
CA PHE A 32 -12.20 -14.19 2.11
C PHE A 32 -13.33 -14.72 1.24
N ASP A 33 -12.98 -15.47 0.19
CA ASP A 33 -13.93 -16.28 -0.58
C ASP A 33 -14.34 -17.55 0.18
N ALA A 34 -15.22 -18.37 -0.43
CA ALA A 34 -15.73 -19.59 0.17
C ALA A 34 -14.65 -20.67 0.34
N GLU A 35 -13.58 -20.59 -0.44
CA GLU A 35 -12.41 -21.46 -0.42
C GLU A 35 -11.36 -21.02 0.62
N GLY A 36 -11.54 -19.83 1.22
CA GLY A 36 -10.63 -19.27 2.22
C GLY A 36 -9.46 -18.48 1.64
N ASN A 37 -9.49 -18.09 0.36
CA ASN A 37 -8.51 -17.20 -0.22
C ASN A 37 -8.84 -15.75 0.11
N TYR A 38 -7.83 -14.96 0.44
CA TYR A 38 -8.00 -13.54 0.71
C TYR A 38 -8.30 -12.76 -0.57
N ILE A 39 -9.24 -11.82 -0.46
CA ILE A 39 -9.60 -10.85 -1.50
C ILE A 39 -9.38 -9.46 -0.92
N SER A 40 -8.47 -8.71 -1.54
CA SER A 40 -8.18 -7.32 -1.18
C SER A 40 -9.42 -6.42 -1.33
N PRO A 41 -9.52 -5.35 -0.52
CA PRO A 41 -10.63 -4.40 -0.60
C PRO A 41 -10.71 -3.71 -1.96
N ARG A 42 -11.93 -3.35 -2.35
CA ARG A 42 -12.25 -2.53 -3.54
C ARG A 42 -11.75 -3.13 -4.85
N MET A 43 -11.58 -4.45 -4.91
CA MET A 43 -11.06 -5.14 -6.10
C MET A 43 -12.14 -5.68 -7.04
N LEU A 44 -13.43 -5.52 -6.72
CA LEU A 44 -14.53 -6.10 -7.52
C LEU A 44 -14.48 -5.64 -8.98
N HIS A 45 -14.30 -4.34 -9.19
CA HIS A 45 -14.15 -3.78 -10.52
C HIS A 45 -12.74 -3.21 -10.76
N ARG A 46 -12.04 -2.75 -9.72
CA ARG A 46 -10.70 -2.15 -9.84
C ARG A 46 -9.67 -3.12 -10.38
N GLY A 47 -9.69 -4.39 -9.95
CA GLY A 47 -8.75 -5.41 -10.45
C GLY A 47 -8.83 -5.59 -11.97
N PRO A 48 -10.02 -5.94 -12.50
CA PRO A 48 -10.24 -5.98 -13.95
C PRO A 48 -9.95 -4.65 -14.67
N ALA A 49 -10.29 -3.52 -14.06
CA ALA A 49 -10.06 -2.18 -14.64
C ALA A 49 -8.57 -1.90 -14.86
N VAL A 50 -7.72 -2.18 -13.86
CA VAL A 50 -6.26 -1.97 -13.96
C VAL A 50 -5.66 -2.81 -15.09
N ALA A 51 -6.04 -4.09 -15.20
CA ALA A 51 -5.59 -4.94 -16.29
C ALA A 51 -6.04 -4.41 -17.67
N GLN A 52 -7.27 -3.93 -17.76
CA GLN A 52 -7.80 -3.35 -18.99
C GLN A 52 -7.12 -2.03 -19.36
N TRP A 53 -6.88 -1.13 -18.41
CA TRP A 53 -6.17 0.13 -18.64
C TRP A 53 -4.72 -0.11 -19.08
N ALA A 54 -4.05 -1.11 -18.50
CA ALA A 54 -2.72 -1.53 -18.93
C ALA A 54 -2.73 -2.03 -20.40
N SER A 55 -3.67 -2.91 -20.75
CA SER A 55 -3.81 -3.40 -22.11
C SER A 55 -4.14 -2.27 -23.11
N ASN A 56 -4.98 -1.32 -22.71
CA ASN A 56 -5.32 -0.16 -23.53
C ASN A 56 -4.11 0.74 -23.79
N LEU A 57 -3.26 0.96 -22.78
CA LEU A 57 -2.02 1.72 -22.94
C LEU A 57 -1.11 1.06 -23.98
N GLU A 58 -0.90 -0.25 -23.88
CA GLU A 58 -0.04 -1.00 -24.81
C GLU A 58 -0.62 -1.05 -26.23
N ALA A 59 -1.93 -1.24 -26.38
CA ALA A 59 -2.62 -1.24 -27.67
C ALA A 59 -2.50 0.12 -28.39
N ARG A 60 -2.37 1.21 -27.64
CA ARG A 60 -2.12 2.57 -28.16
C ARG A 60 -0.63 2.85 -28.42
N GLY A 61 0.25 1.85 -28.24
CA GLY A 61 1.70 1.97 -28.45
C GLY A 61 2.47 2.50 -27.24
N GLY A 62 1.81 2.65 -26.09
CA GLY A 62 2.46 2.99 -24.82
C GLY A 62 3.25 1.82 -24.24
N LYS A 63 4.04 2.10 -23.20
CA LYS A 63 4.83 1.09 -22.49
C LYS A 63 4.69 1.27 -20.99
N LEU A 64 4.41 0.17 -20.29
CA LEU A 64 4.48 0.13 -18.83
C LEU A 64 5.92 0.29 -18.36
N ILE A 65 6.10 1.17 -17.38
CA ILE A 65 7.39 1.39 -16.74
C ILE A 65 7.52 0.38 -15.60
N ASP A 66 8.63 -0.36 -15.56
CA ASP A 66 8.94 -1.26 -14.45
C ASP A 66 9.14 -0.44 -13.17
N ALA A 67 8.22 -0.60 -12.22
CA ALA A 67 8.29 -0.03 -10.89
C ALA A 67 8.51 -1.13 -9.85
N SER A 68 9.49 -2.01 -10.10
CA SER A 68 9.89 -3.04 -9.14
C SER A 68 10.95 -2.54 -8.15
N GLN A 69 11.22 -3.38 -7.13
CA GLN A 69 12.30 -3.15 -6.16
C GLN A 69 13.68 -2.96 -6.81
N LYS A 70 13.87 -3.30 -8.10
CA LYS A 70 15.11 -3.04 -8.86
C LYS A 70 15.49 -1.56 -8.93
N LEU A 71 14.53 -0.66 -8.74
CA LEU A 71 14.78 0.78 -8.64
C LEU A 71 15.57 1.15 -7.38
N LEU A 72 15.55 0.30 -6.34
CA LEU A 72 16.26 0.51 -5.09
C LEU A 72 17.65 -0.13 -5.16
N LYS A 73 18.69 0.69 -4.95
CA LYS A 73 20.09 0.24 -4.97
C LYS A 73 20.58 -0.34 -3.64
N ARG A 74 19.79 -0.20 -2.58
CA ARG A 74 20.15 -0.59 -1.21
C ARG A 74 19.06 -1.44 -0.61
N ASP A 75 19.46 -2.38 0.23
CA ASP A 75 18.54 -3.14 1.04
C ASP A 75 17.94 -2.29 2.16
N ASN A 76 16.92 -2.85 2.81
CA ASN A 76 16.37 -2.28 4.04
C ASN A 76 17.46 -2.15 5.09
N TYR A 77 17.27 -1.16 5.96
CA TYR A 77 18.10 -0.98 7.14
C TYR A 77 17.21 -1.02 8.40
N PRO A 78 17.48 -1.94 9.35
CA PRO A 78 18.47 -3.02 9.28
C PRO A 78 18.16 -4.02 8.14
N ASN A 79 19.21 -4.59 7.52
CA ASN A 79 19.02 -5.66 6.55
C ASN A 79 18.68 -6.98 7.26
N HIS A 80 18.31 -8.02 6.50
CA HIS A 80 17.84 -9.28 7.08
C HIS A 80 18.80 -9.89 8.11
N ALA A 81 20.10 -9.99 7.79
CA ALA A 81 21.10 -10.53 8.71
C ALA A 81 21.27 -9.67 9.96
N GLN A 82 21.24 -8.34 9.81
CA GLN A 82 21.31 -7.41 10.93
C GLN A 82 20.07 -7.52 11.82
N GLN A 83 18.87 -7.55 11.23
CA GLN A 83 17.63 -7.66 12.00
C GLN A 83 17.55 -9.00 12.74
N LYS A 84 17.91 -10.11 12.09
CA LYS A 84 18.02 -11.43 12.73
C LYS A 84 18.98 -11.39 13.92
N PHE A 85 20.18 -10.82 13.74
CA PHE A 85 21.14 -10.66 14.83
C PHE A 85 20.55 -9.85 16.00
N LEU A 86 19.89 -8.72 15.72
CA LEU A 86 19.26 -7.88 16.75
C LEU A 86 18.18 -8.66 17.52
N LEU A 87 17.30 -9.40 16.82
CA LEU A 87 16.26 -10.20 17.44
C LEU A 87 16.83 -11.31 18.34
N GLN A 88 17.87 -12.02 17.88
CA GLN A 88 18.54 -13.07 18.65
C GLN A 88 19.19 -12.54 19.95
N HIS A 89 19.51 -11.25 19.99
CA HIS A 89 20.09 -10.59 21.17
C HIS A 89 19.05 -9.81 22.00
N GLY A 90 17.76 -10.09 21.81
CA GLY A 90 16.68 -9.49 22.61
C GLY A 90 16.36 -8.02 22.25
N LEU A 91 16.89 -7.51 21.13
CA LEU A 91 16.64 -6.15 20.67
C LEU A 91 15.37 -6.07 19.80
N GLY A 92 14.28 -6.69 20.28
CA GLY A 92 12.98 -6.75 19.60
C GLY A 92 12.38 -5.39 19.24
N LYS A 93 12.74 -4.35 20.01
CA LYS A 93 12.29 -2.97 19.78
C LYS A 93 12.60 -2.48 18.37
N THR A 94 13.69 -2.92 17.73
CA THR A 94 14.07 -2.43 16.40
C THR A 94 13.06 -2.83 15.31
N LEU A 95 12.56 -4.07 15.37
CA LEU A 95 11.49 -4.52 14.48
C LEU A 95 10.13 -3.94 14.90
N TRP A 96 9.83 -3.89 16.21
CA TRP A 96 8.60 -3.27 16.71
C TRP A 96 8.44 -1.84 16.22
N ASP A 97 9.49 -1.03 16.37
CA ASP A 97 9.49 0.37 15.92
C ASP A 97 9.30 0.44 14.41
N SER A 98 9.98 -0.42 13.65
CA SER A 98 9.87 -0.44 12.19
C SER A 98 8.44 -0.74 11.74
N LEU A 99 7.80 -1.78 12.28
CA LEU A 99 6.41 -2.12 11.97
C LEU A 99 5.43 -1.02 12.40
N THR A 100 5.66 -0.42 13.57
CA THR A 100 4.82 0.68 14.06
C THR A 100 4.94 1.92 13.18
N LEU A 101 6.16 2.27 12.78
CA LEU A 101 6.42 3.42 11.91
C LEU A 101 5.80 3.20 10.53
N THR A 102 5.88 1.99 9.97
CA THR A 102 5.22 1.68 8.69
C THR A 102 3.70 1.91 8.80
N GLY A 103 3.03 1.35 9.81
CA GLY A 103 1.59 1.57 10.00
C GLY A 103 1.22 3.05 10.16
N ILE A 104 1.99 3.83 10.94
CA ILE A 104 1.78 5.28 11.07
C ILE A 104 1.94 6.00 9.72
N ILE A 105 2.95 5.61 8.94
CA ILE A 105 3.27 6.24 7.66
C ILE A 105 2.21 5.93 6.61
N GLU A 106 1.77 4.68 6.50
CA GLU A 106 0.68 4.26 5.62
C GLU A 106 -0.61 4.99 5.98
N GLY A 107 -0.99 5.06 7.26
CA GLY A 107 -2.18 5.81 7.70
C GLY A 107 -2.20 7.29 7.28
N ARG A 108 -1.04 7.93 7.06
CA ARG A 108 -0.98 9.31 6.51
C ARG A 108 -1.44 9.38 5.06
N GLY A 109 -1.34 8.29 4.31
CA GLY A 109 -1.89 8.13 2.96
C GLY A 109 -3.39 8.42 2.88
N LYS A 110 -4.12 8.33 4.00
CA LYS A 110 -5.52 8.76 4.10
C LYS A 110 -5.79 10.16 3.56
N VAL A 111 -4.82 11.07 3.64
CA VAL A 111 -4.94 12.42 3.08
C VAL A 111 -5.30 12.42 1.59
N PHE A 112 -4.90 11.39 0.83
CA PHE A 112 -5.27 11.26 -0.58
C PHE A 112 -6.76 11.07 -0.80
N SER A 113 -7.50 10.64 0.22
CA SER A 113 -8.95 10.52 0.14
C SER A 113 -9.66 11.87 -0.10
N ASP A 114 -9.01 12.98 0.28
CA ASP A 114 -9.54 14.32 0.09
C ASP A 114 -8.88 15.08 -1.09
N VAL A 115 -7.96 14.44 -1.82
CA VAL A 115 -7.25 15.06 -2.93
C VAL A 115 -8.13 15.09 -4.18
N VAL A 116 -8.56 16.29 -4.57
CA VAL A 116 -9.18 16.57 -5.85
C VAL A 116 -8.12 17.13 -6.80
N GLY A 117 -7.81 16.38 -7.86
CA GLY A 117 -6.93 16.82 -8.92
C GLY A 117 -7.61 17.80 -9.89
N PRO A 118 -6.83 18.45 -10.77
CA PRO A 118 -7.37 19.20 -11.91
C PRO A 118 -8.16 18.28 -12.86
N ASP A 119 -8.86 18.86 -13.84
CA ASP A 119 -9.30 18.06 -14.99
C ASP A 119 -8.07 17.63 -15.79
N PHE A 120 -7.66 16.38 -15.61
CA PHE A 120 -6.46 15.85 -16.26
C PHE A 120 -6.56 15.86 -17.78
N GLN A 121 -7.77 15.81 -18.36
CA GLN A 121 -7.95 15.81 -19.82
C GLN A 121 -7.43 17.12 -20.45
N GLU A 122 -7.42 18.23 -19.71
CA GLU A 122 -6.89 19.52 -20.19
C GLU A 122 -5.37 19.47 -20.49
N PHE A 123 -4.65 18.48 -19.97
CA PHE A 123 -3.22 18.32 -20.18
C PHE A 123 -2.84 17.35 -21.31
N PHE A 124 -3.80 16.62 -21.87
CA PHE A 124 -3.56 15.62 -22.91
C PHE A 124 -4.38 15.94 -24.16
N VAL A 125 -3.75 15.81 -25.33
CA VAL A 125 -4.45 15.97 -26.62
C VAL A 125 -5.29 14.73 -26.91
N GLU A 126 -4.77 13.56 -26.52
CA GLU A 126 -5.45 12.27 -26.64
C GLU A 126 -6.54 12.10 -25.59
N ASP A 127 -7.61 11.37 -25.94
CA ASP A 127 -8.66 11.00 -25.00
C ASP A 127 -8.12 10.02 -23.95
N ILE A 128 -8.13 10.46 -22.68
CA ILE A 128 -7.68 9.68 -21.53
C ILE A 128 -8.82 9.04 -20.74
N SER A 129 -10.08 9.20 -21.18
CA SER A 129 -11.27 8.75 -20.44
C SER A 129 -11.29 7.24 -20.18
N GLU A 130 -10.61 6.46 -21.02
CA GLU A 130 -10.46 5.01 -20.96
C GLU A 130 -9.14 4.53 -20.35
N LEU A 131 -8.37 5.44 -19.73
CA LEU A 131 -7.10 5.14 -19.06
C LEU A 131 -7.23 5.37 -17.55
N ALA A 132 -6.30 4.81 -16.76
CA ALA A 132 -6.27 4.99 -15.31
C ALA A 132 -6.21 6.47 -14.91
N VAL A 133 -5.44 7.30 -15.63
CA VAL A 133 -5.33 8.75 -15.37
C VAL A 133 -6.69 9.47 -15.49
N GLY A 134 -7.58 9.01 -16.39
CA GLY A 134 -8.95 9.54 -16.52
C GLY A 134 -9.89 9.17 -15.37
N HIS A 135 -9.41 8.37 -14.40
CA HIS A 135 -10.16 7.89 -13.24
C HIS A 135 -9.59 8.35 -11.90
N LEU A 136 -8.50 9.15 -11.90
CA LEU A 136 -7.89 9.70 -10.67
C LEU A 136 -8.92 10.41 -9.78
N ASN A 137 -9.64 11.38 -10.35
CA ASN A 137 -10.72 12.09 -9.66
C ASN A 137 -12.04 11.32 -9.61
N LYS A 138 -12.17 10.18 -10.32
CA LYS A 138 -13.38 9.36 -10.31
C LYS A 138 -13.40 8.34 -9.17
N GLY A 139 -12.37 8.29 -8.35
CA GLY A 139 -12.34 7.42 -7.18
C GLY A 139 -10.98 6.79 -6.90
N LEU A 140 -9.99 6.84 -7.81
CA LEU A 140 -8.70 6.19 -7.53
C LEU A 140 -7.93 6.85 -6.39
N HIS A 141 -7.93 8.20 -6.29
CA HIS A 141 -7.37 8.87 -5.11
C HIS A 141 -8.08 8.47 -3.83
N HIS A 142 -9.41 8.41 -3.90
CA HIS A 142 -10.25 8.06 -2.76
C HIS A 142 -9.98 6.64 -2.30
N ALA A 143 -10.04 5.66 -3.22
CA ALA A 143 -9.76 4.27 -2.95
C ALA A 143 -8.38 4.08 -2.31
N HIS A 144 -7.33 4.69 -2.86
CA HIS A 144 -5.98 4.62 -2.28
C HIS A 144 -5.97 5.14 -0.84
N GLY A 145 -6.45 6.37 -0.59
CA GLY A 145 -6.44 6.91 0.78
C GLY A 145 -7.25 6.06 1.77
N ARG A 146 -8.33 5.41 1.33
CA ARG A 146 -9.16 4.53 2.17
C ARG A 146 -8.57 3.14 2.36
N ASP A 147 -7.75 2.65 1.43
CA ASP A 147 -6.92 1.45 1.62
C ASP A 147 -5.84 1.70 2.68
N GLU A 148 -5.27 2.90 2.71
CA GLU A 148 -4.19 3.24 3.61
C GLU A 148 -4.63 3.51 5.07
N GLY A 149 -5.65 4.35 5.28
CA GLY A 149 -6.07 4.78 6.64
C GLY A 149 -7.58 4.71 6.91
N GLY A 150 -8.31 3.98 6.09
CA GLY A 150 -9.69 3.58 6.38
C GLY A 150 -10.77 4.62 6.12
N MET A 151 -12.00 4.15 6.27
CA MET A 151 -13.23 4.93 6.08
C MET A 151 -13.54 5.77 7.32
N ASP A 152 -14.14 6.95 7.12
CA ASP A 152 -14.56 7.78 8.24
C ASP A 152 -15.74 7.12 8.97
N ASN A 153 -15.70 7.14 10.30
CA ASN A 153 -16.72 6.50 11.16
C ASN A 153 -16.88 4.99 10.89
N SER A 154 -15.82 4.33 10.45
CA SER A 154 -15.78 2.87 10.30
C SER A 154 -14.90 2.25 11.38
N ASP A 155 -15.35 1.12 11.92
CA ASP A 155 -14.57 0.29 12.83
C ASP A 155 -13.66 -0.72 12.08
N ILE A 156 -13.69 -0.70 10.75
CA ILE A 156 -12.86 -1.54 9.89
C ILE A 156 -11.47 -0.91 9.74
N GLY A 157 -10.44 -1.60 10.22
CA GLY A 157 -9.04 -1.21 10.07
C GLY A 157 -8.53 -1.34 8.64
N ALA A 158 -7.64 -0.44 8.25
CA ALA A 158 -7.01 -0.41 6.92
C ALA A 158 -5.56 -0.89 7.02
N HIS A 159 -4.70 -0.58 6.05
CA HIS A 159 -3.30 -1.02 6.07
C HIS A 159 -2.56 -0.58 7.35
N ASP A 160 -2.83 0.63 7.84
CA ASP A 160 -2.29 1.14 9.10
C ASP A 160 -2.54 0.21 10.30
N GLU A 161 -3.80 -0.15 10.53
CA GLU A 161 -4.21 -1.06 11.60
C GLU A 161 -3.71 -2.50 11.34
N MET A 162 -3.67 -2.95 10.09
CA MET A 162 -3.12 -4.26 9.74
C MET A 162 -1.64 -4.37 10.16
N TRP A 163 -0.84 -3.32 9.99
CA TRP A 163 0.53 -3.29 10.50
C TRP A 163 0.62 -3.33 12.03
N PHE A 164 -0.30 -2.64 12.73
CA PHE A 164 -0.38 -2.75 14.19
C PHE A 164 -0.76 -4.16 14.64
N VAL A 165 -1.63 -4.85 13.90
CA VAL A 165 -1.94 -6.26 14.15
C VAL A 165 -0.72 -7.15 13.91
N VAL A 166 0.02 -6.98 12.80
CA VAL A 166 1.27 -7.72 12.53
C VAL A 166 2.25 -7.56 13.69
N ARG A 167 2.45 -6.31 14.12
CA ARG A 167 3.32 -5.97 15.24
C ARG A 167 2.86 -6.63 16.54
N ASP A 168 1.57 -6.52 16.87
CA ASP A 168 1.02 -7.03 18.12
C ASP A 168 0.96 -8.55 18.15
N LEU A 169 0.78 -9.22 17.01
CA LEU A 169 0.96 -10.67 16.88
C LEU A 169 2.36 -11.10 17.30
N LEU A 170 3.39 -10.37 16.86
CA LEU A 170 4.80 -10.73 17.07
C LEU A 170 5.36 -10.32 18.44
N PHE A 171 4.79 -9.33 19.12
CA PHE A 171 5.40 -8.82 20.36
C PHE A 171 4.41 -8.66 21.51
N GLY A 172 3.11 -8.73 21.24
CA GLY A 172 2.06 -8.36 22.16
C GLY A 172 1.81 -6.85 22.13
N LYS A 173 0.56 -6.48 22.41
CA LYS A 173 0.16 -5.07 22.47
C LYS A 173 0.97 -4.31 23.52
N ASP A 174 1.36 -3.08 23.19
CA ASP A 174 2.09 -2.17 24.07
C ASP A 174 3.45 -2.71 24.57
N ALA A 175 4.08 -3.66 23.85
CA ALA A 175 5.36 -4.23 24.22
C ALA A 175 6.49 -3.18 24.35
N TYR A 176 6.41 -2.11 23.56
CA TYR A 176 7.28 -0.94 23.66
C TYR A 176 6.49 0.35 23.43
N ALA A 177 7.04 1.48 23.90
CA ALA A 177 6.48 2.80 23.63
C ALA A 177 6.43 3.10 22.12
N ILE A 178 5.37 3.77 21.69
CA ILE A 178 5.18 4.18 20.29
C ILE A 178 6.33 5.13 19.87
N PRO A 179 7.07 4.81 18.80
CA PRO A 179 8.13 5.69 18.31
C PRO A 179 7.54 6.96 17.69
N THR A 180 8.31 8.05 17.75
CA THR A 180 7.96 9.27 17.02
C THR A 180 8.23 9.07 15.53
N ALA A 181 7.18 9.14 14.71
CA ALA A 181 7.34 9.09 13.27
C ALA A 181 7.93 10.41 12.74
N PRO A 182 8.81 10.38 11.72
CA PRO A 182 9.34 11.59 11.10
C PRO A 182 8.20 12.42 10.51
N GLU A 183 8.28 13.74 10.55
CA GLU A 183 7.22 14.61 9.97
C GLU A 183 7.16 14.45 8.44
N GLU A 184 8.32 14.37 7.79
CA GLU A 184 8.43 14.23 6.34
C GLU A 184 9.07 12.90 5.94
N ILE A 185 8.41 12.18 5.03
CA ILE A 185 8.90 10.96 4.38
C ILE A 185 9.21 11.17 2.89
N GLY A 186 8.71 12.28 2.34
CA GLY A 186 8.85 12.65 0.94
C GLY A 186 10.25 13.12 0.60
N ARG A 187 10.51 13.30 -0.69
CA ARG A 187 11.73 13.97 -1.13
C ARG A 187 11.64 15.46 -0.78
N PRO A 188 12.76 16.11 -0.42
CA PRO A 188 12.79 17.56 -0.26
C PRO A 188 12.26 18.26 -1.52
N GLU A 189 11.60 19.41 -1.37
CA GLU A 189 11.21 20.24 -2.53
C GLU A 189 12.44 20.61 -3.35
N MET A 190 12.41 20.27 -4.65
CA MET A 190 13.50 20.55 -5.58
C MET A 190 13.18 21.72 -6.53
N GLY A 191 12.06 22.42 -6.30
CA GLY A 191 11.50 23.37 -7.26
C GLY A 191 11.00 22.67 -8.53
N ARG A 192 10.87 23.42 -9.63
CA ARG A 192 10.43 22.85 -10.92
C ARG A 192 11.54 22.04 -11.57
N LEU A 193 11.28 20.76 -11.80
CA LEU A 193 12.09 19.80 -12.57
C LEU A 193 11.71 19.76 -14.05
N PHE A 194 10.44 20.07 -14.39
CA PHE A 194 9.91 19.98 -15.76
C PHE A 194 9.24 21.29 -16.20
N PRO A 195 9.99 22.41 -16.32
CA PRO A 195 9.41 23.72 -16.63
C PRO A 195 8.61 23.78 -17.95
N GLN A 196 8.78 22.81 -18.85
CA GLN A 196 8.09 22.69 -20.14
C GLN A 196 6.60 22.30 -20.05
N ILE A 197 6.15 21.71 -18.94
CA ILE A 197 4.71 21.40 -18.72
C ILE A 197 4.06 22.47 -17.85
N SER A 198 2.74 22.42 -17.68
CA SER A 198 2.05 23.31 -16.74
C SER A 198 2.55 23.06 -15.30
N LYS A 199 2.59 24.10 -14.48
CA LYS A 199 2.98 23.98 -13.07
C LYS A 199 2.10 22.96 -12.34
N THR A 200 0.78 23.02 -12.56
CA THR A 200 -0.19 22.12 -11.93
C THR A 200 0.03 20.67 -12.31
N LEU A 201 0.26 20.35 -13.59
CA LEU A 201 0.53 18.97 -14.00
C LEU A 201 1.83 18.47 -13.37
N GLU A 202 2.86 19.32 -13.31
CA GLU A 202 4.12 18.95 -12.68
C GLU A 202 3.97 18.65 -11.18
N GLU A 203 3.23 19.47 -10.44
CA GLU A 203 3.00 19.26 -9.00
C GLU A 203 2.34 17.90 -8.73
N PHE A 204 1.29 17.55 -9.49
CA PHE A 204 0.65 16.24 -9.37
C PHE A 204 1.57 15.09 -9.82
N LEU A 205 2.33 15.26 -10.91
CA LEU A 205 3.28 14.26 -11.35
C LEU A 205 4.34 13.98 -10.27
N LEU A 206 4.88 15.01 -9.62
CA LEU A 206 5.85 14.86 -8.54
C LEU A 206 5.25 14.16 -7.31
N ILE A 207 3.98 14.45 -6.98
CA ILE A 207 3.24 13.74 -5.94
C ILE A 207 3.13 12.25 -6.30
N TYR A 208 2.66 11.89 -7.48
CA TYR A 208 2.52 10.49 -7.90
C TYR A 208 3.86 9.76 -8.00
N MET A 209 4.92 10.44 -8.43
CA MET A 209 6.27 9.87 -8.45
C MET A 209 6.80 9.62 -7.03
N ASN A 210 6.46 10.47 -6.06
CA ASN A 210 6.79 10.22 -4.67
C ASN A 210 6.00 9.04 -4.12
N ILE A 211 4.68 8.96 -4.35
CA ILE A 211 3.85 7.81 -3.97
C ILE A 211 4.43 6.53 -4.56
N LEU A 212 4.70 6.49 -5.88
CA LEU A 212 5.29 5.34 -6.54
C LEU A 212 6.58 4.87 -5.86
N MET A 213 7.45 5.80 -5.46
CA MET A 213 8.68 5.46 -4.77
C MET A 213 8.47 5.01 -3.32
N VAL A 214 7.40 5.45 -2.67
CA VAL A 214 6.95 4.92 -1.37
C VAL A 214 6.45 3.49 -1.56
N GLU A 215 5.59 3.21 -2.55
CA GLU A 215 5.10 1.86 -2.85
C GLU A 215 6.23 0.87 -3.15
N VAL A 216 7.21 1.29 -3.95
CA VAL A 216 8.39 0.45 -4.25
C VAL A 216 9.21 0.13 -2.99
N ARG A 217 9.25 1.05 -2.01
CA ARG A 217 9.91 0.83 -0.72
C ARG A 217 9.04 -0.05 0.20
N ALA A 218 7.72 0.14 0.19
CA ALA A 218 6.78 -0.69 0.93
C ALA A 218 6.88 -2.15 0.47
N GLU A 219 6.91 -2.38 -0.85
CA GLU A 219 7.13 -3.70 -1.45
C GLU A 219 8.41 -4.39 -0.96
N LYS A 220 9.51 -3.64 -0.82
CA LYS A 220 10.76 -4.15 -0.25
C LYS A 220 10.61 -4.46 1.25
N MET A 221 9.83 -3.67 2.00
CA MET A 221 9.52 -3.93 3.41
C MET A 221 8.62 -5.16 3.58
N PHE A 222 7.60 -5.35 2.75
CA PHE A 222 6.75 -6.55 2.75
C PHE A 222 7.60 -7.81 2.54
N SER A 223 8.43 -7.81 1.48
CA SER A 223 9.34 -8.94 1.19
C SER A 223 10.27 -9.23 2.36
N PHE A 224 10.87 -8.20 2.95
CA PHE A 224 11.75 -8.33 4.11
C PHE A 224 11.02 -8.93 5.33
N CYS A 225 9.81 -8.48 5.63
CA CYS A 225 9.01 -9.03 6.72
C CYS A 225 8.64 -10.48 6.47
N CYS A 226 8.15 -10.82 5.28
CA CYS A 226 7.82 -12.19 4.91
C CYS A 226 9.03 -13.13 5.03
N GLU A 227 10.20 -12.71 4.54
CA GLU A 227 11.45 -13.47 4.66
C GLU A 227 11.84 -13.66 6.13
N LEU A 228 11.87 -12.58 6.92
CA LEU A 228 12.29 -12.63 8.33
C LEU A 228 11.34 -13.46 9.19
N PHE A 229 10.04 -13.35 8.98
CA PHE A 229 9.03 -14.07 9.76
C PHE A 229 9.01 -15.56 9.38
N ARG A 230 9.41 -15.90 8.15
CA ARG A 230 9.55 -17.29 7.67
C ARG A 230 10.95 -17.88 7.83
N ASP A 231 11.92 -17.12 8.35
CA ASP A 231 13.25 -17.64 8.67
C ASP A 231 13.15 -18.76 9.75
N PRO A 232 13.65 -19.97 9.50
CA PRO A 232 13.53 -21.11 10.40
C PRO A 232 14.28 -20.95 11.73
N GLU A 233 15.23 -20.01 11.82
CA GLU A 233 15.94 -19.69 13.06
C GLU A 233 15.25 -18.58 13.87
N MET A 234 14.18 -17.99 13.34
CA MET A 234 13.43 -16.92 13.99
C MET A 234 12.11 -17.38 14.57
N PHE A 235 11.70 -16.79 15.69
CA PHE A 235 10.43 -17.08 16.38
C PHE A 235 10.18 -18.59 16.61
N THR A 236 11.24 -19.35 16.94
CA THR A 236 11.22 -20.82 16.97
C THR A 236 10.24 -21.41 17.98
N ASP A 237 9.90 -20.65 19.02
CA ASP A 237 8.93 -20.97 20.06
C ASP A 237 7.47 -20.65 19.68
N ARG A 238 7.23 -19.99 18.55
CA ARG A 238 5.93 -19.44 18.13
C ARG A 238 5.81 -19.29 16.61
N ARG A 239 6.23 -20.34 15.89
CA ARG A 239 6.31 -20.36 14.42
C ARG A 239 4.97 -20.16 13.72
N ASP A 240 3.89 -20.65 14.31
CA ASP A 240 2.52 -20.46 13.83
C ASP A 240 2.11 -18.97 13.86
N ILE A 241 2.43 -18.26 14.94
CA ILE A 241 2.22 -16.82 15.05
C ILE A 241 3.07 -16.05 14.03
N ALA A 242 4.32 -16.46 13.83
CA ALA A 242 5.20 -15.85 12.83
C ALA A 242 4.67 -16.04 11.40
N GLU A 243 4.14 -17.23 11.07
CA GLU A 243 3.50 -17.47 9.77
C GLU A 243 2.21 -16.65 9.62
N GLN A 244 1.39 -16.54 10.66
CA GLN A 244 0.19 -15.69 10.63
C GLN A 244 0.57 -14.21 10.39
N ALA A 245 1.62 -13.72 11.03
CA ALA A 245 2.14 -12.38 10.80
C ALA A 245 2.64 -12.19 9.36
N ALA A 246 3.29 -13.20 8.77
CA ALA A 246 3.72 -13.17 7.37
C ALA A 246 2.52 -13.14 6.41
N GLN A 247 1.50 -13.95 6.66
CA GLN A 247 0.26 -13.92 5.88
C GLN A 247 -0.46 -12.58 6.00
N MET A 248 -0.45 -11.96 7.17
CA MET A 248 -0.98 -10.61 7.34
C MET A 248 -0.24 -9.59 6.48
N VAL A 249 1.09 -9.65 6.40
CA VAL A 249 1.88 -8.78 5.51
C VAL A 249 1.54 -9.02 4.04
N GLU A 250 1.37 -10.26 3.60
CA GLU A 250 0.94 -10.58 2.22
C GLU A 250 -0.48 -10.05 1.90
N ARG A 251 -1.32 -9.79 2.90
CA ARG A 251 -2.67 -9.22 2.71
C ARG A 251 -2.67 -7.70 2.60
N ILE A 252 -1.62 -7.05 3.11
CA ILE A 252 -1.39 -5.59 2.98
C ILE A 252 -0.80 -5.29 1.59
N ARG A 253 0.07 -6.18 1.11
CA ARG A 253 0.79 -6.11 -0.17
C ARG A 253 -0.14 -6.13 -1.39
#